data_AF-A0ABD7WIX8-F1
#
_entry.id   AF-A0ABD7WIX8-F1
#
_cell.length_a   1.000
_cell.length_b   1.000
_cell.length_c   1.000
_cell.angle_alpha   90.00
_cell.angle_beta   90.00
_cell.angle_gamma   90.00
#
_symmetry.space_group_name_H-M   'P 1'
#
loop_
_entity.id
_entity.type
_entity.pdbx_description
1 polymer ?
#
loop_
_entity_poly.entity_id
_entity_poly.type
_entity_poly.pdbx_seq_one_letter_code
_entity_poly.pdbx_strand_id
1 'polypeptide(L)'
;MPVPTTIAAYDAFILYPSHRYDIKGKRILKQEKKYYAVDLGMRRILCSNNVRDTGRLLENVVFLELMRREGDVYVGQSSGGEIDFVTNGPGGRRYYQVSESVHDSATLDRELSSLRAVRDNYPKTLITLDDERPYSHEGIRQVYALDWLLNEDHKKQ
;
A
#
# COMPACT_ATOMS: atom_id res chain seq x y z
N MET A 1 -15.28 -7.60 -15.24
CA MET A 1 -14.69 -8.90 -15.66
C MET A 1 -13.26 -8.58 -16.06
N PRO A 2 -12.23 -9.19 -15.43
CA PRO A 2 -10.86 -8.90 -15.80
C PRO A 2 -10.63 -9.25 -17.27
N VAL A 3 -9.91 -8.39 -18.00
CA VAL A 3 -9.57 -8.62 -19.41
C VAL A 3 -8.73 -9.90 -19.56
N PRO A 4 -8.85 -10.65 -20.68
CA PRO A 4 -8.20 -11.97 -20.85
C PRO A 4 -6.69 -11.96 -20.57
N THR A 5 -6.02 -10.85 -20.86
CA THR A 5 -4.58 -10.66 -20.62
C THR A 5 -4.21 -10.70 -19.13
N THR A 6 -5.06 -10.17 -18.25
CA THR A 6 -4.82 -10.18 -16.79
C THR A 6 -4.93 -11.59 -16.23
N ILE A 7 -5.85 -12.40 -16.75
CA ILE A 7 -6.02 -13.80 -16.36
C ILE A 7 -4.79 -14.61 -16.76
N ALA A 8 -4.34 -14.49 -18.01
CA ALA A 8 -3.14 -15.18 -18.49
C ALA A 8 -1.86 -14.78 -17.72
N ALA A 9 -1.72 -13.50 -17.36
CA ALA A 9 -0.58 -13.01 -16.57
C ALA A 9 -0.64 -13.48 -15.11
N TYR A 10 -1.84 -13.58 -14.52
CA TYR A 10 -2.02 -14.16 -13.19
C TYR A 10 -1.65 -15.64 -13.17
N ASP A 11 -2.14 -16.42 -14.14
CA ASP A 11 -1.86 -17.86 -14.25
C ASP A 11 -0.37 -18.14 -14.54
N ALA A 12 0.33 -17.16 -15.14
CA ALA A 12 1.77 -17.20 -15.36
C ALA A 12 2.61 -16.67 -14.17
N PHE A 13 2.00 -16.38 -13.01
CA PHE A 13 2.66 -15.81 -11.83
C PHE A 13 3.33 -14.44 -12.04
N ILE A 14 2.85 -13.69 -13.03
CA ILE A 14 3.37 -12.36 -13.36
C ILE A 14 2.70 -11.29 -12.49
N LEU A 15 1.46 -11.54 -12.06
CA LEU A 15 0.66 -10.62 -11.27
C LEU A 15 0.20 -11.26 -9.96
N TYR A 16 0.35 -10.52 -8.87
CA TYR A 16 -0.23 -10.86 -7.57
C TYR A 16 -1.56 -10.11 -7.39
N PRO A 17 -2.66 -10.82 -7.10
CA PRO A 17 -3.93 -10.19 -6.82
C PRO A 17 -3.96 -9.72 -5.36
N SER A 18 -4.44 -8.50 -5.13
CA SER A 18 -4.84 -8.03 -3.81
C SER A 18 -6.35 -7.89 -3.75
N HIS A 19 -6.94 -8.57 -2.77
CA HIS A 19 -8.38 -8.51 -2.53
C HIS A 19 -8.76 -7.23 -1.79
N ARG A 20 -9.94 -6.68 -2.10
CA ARG A 20 -10.49 -5.54 -1.35
C ARG A 20 -11.06 -6.01 -0.01
N TYR A 21 -10.74 -5.30 1.07
CA TYR A 21 -11.17 -5.61 2.44
C TYR A 21 -12.00 -4.47 3.02
N ASP A 22 -13.24 -4.78 3.40
CA ASP A 22 -14.11 -3.87 4.12
C ASP A 22 -13.70 -3.84 5.60
N ILE A 23 -13.08 -2.73 6.01
CA ILE A 23 -12.53 -2.58 7.37
C ILE A 23 -13.67 -2.55 8.40
N LYS A 24 -14.78 -1.90 8.06
CA LYS A 24 -15.94 -1.75 8.95
C LYS A 24 -16.71 -3.06 9.08
N GLY A 25 -16.99 -3.72 7.96
CA GLY A 25 -17.66 -5.01 7.90
C GLY A 25 -16.76 -6.21 8.22
N LYS A 26 -15.46 -5.97 8.39
CA LYS A 26 -14.41 -6.97 8.67
C LYS A 26 -14.42 -8.16 7.71
N ARG A 27 -14.64 -7.91 6.42
CA ARG A 27 -14.85 -8.97 5.41
C ARG A 27 -14.13 -8.66 4.11
N ILE A 28 -13.76 -9.72 3.38
CA ILE A 28 -13.25 -9.61 2.02
C ILE A 28 -14.43 -9.32 1.08
N LEU A 29 -14.29 -8.31 0.22
CA LEU A 29 -15.28 -7.93 -0.76
C LEU A 29 -15.12 -8.78 -2.04
N LYS A 30 -16.25 -9.17 -2.65
CA LYS A 30 -16.28 -9.87 -3.96
C LYS A 30 -16.05 -8.93 -5.16
N GLN A 31 -15.57 -7.72 -4.92
CA GLN A 31 -15.30 -6.71 -5.95
C GLN A 31 -14.05 -7.07 -6.77
N GLU A 32 -13.81 -6.28 -7.83
CA GLU A 32 -12.60 -6.42 -8.65
C GLU A 32 -11.33 -6.23 -7.80
N LYS A 33 -10.40 -7.17 -8.00
CA LYS A 33 -9.10 -7.20 -7.31
C LYS A 33 -8.17 -6.15 -7.93
N LYS A 34 -7.27 -5.58 -7.12
CA LYS A 34 -6.09 -4.89 -7.67
C LYS A 34 -5.03 -5.93 -8.02
N TYR A 35 -4.19 -5.63 -9.00
CA TYR A 35 -3.11 -6.51 -9.43
C TYR A 35 -1.78 -5.76 -9.38
N TYR A 36 -0.79 -6.39 -8.76
CA TYR A 36 0.56 -5.88 -8.60
C TYR A 36 1.54 -6.76 -9.36
N ALA A 37 2.51 -6.17 -10.05
CA ALA A 37 3.47 -6.91 -10.86
C ALA A 37 4.55 -7.54 -9.98
N VAL A 38 4.93 -8.78 -10.29
CA VAL A 38 6.05 -9.49 -9.64
C VAL A 38 7.39 -8.78 -9.87
N ASP A 39 7.53 -8.12 -11.01
CA ASP A 39 8.75 -7.42 -11.42
C ASP A 39 8.39 -6.06 -12.05
N LEU A 40 9.14 -5.02 -11.66
CA LEU A 40 8.90 -3.64 -12.12
C LEU A 40 9.21 -3.48 -13.62
N GLY A 41 10.15 -4.25 -14.16
CA GLY A 41 10.46 -4.32 -15.58
C GLY A 41 9.34 -4.96 -16.41
N MET A 42 8.63 -5.94 -15.85
CA MET A 42 7.45 -6.56 -16.46
C MET A 42 6.23 -5.63 -16.49
N ARG A 43 6.15 -4.66 -15.56
CA ARG A 43 5.06 -3.66 -15.54
C ARG A 43 5.04 -2.77 -16.79
N ARG A 44 6.23 -2.48 -17.35
CA ARG A 44 6.38 -1.71 -18.61
C ARG A 44 5.81 -2.45 -19.82
N ILE A 45 5.70 -3.79 -19.74
CA ILE A 45 5.13 -4.64 -20.80
C ILE A 45 3.59 -4.67 -20.68
N LEU A 46 3.03 -4.53 -19.47
CA LEU A 46 1.60 -4.70 -19.20
C LEU A 46 0.80 -3.39 -19.11
N CYS A 47 1.44 -2.23 -18.92
CA CYS A 47 0.76 -0.93 -18.85
C CYS A 47 1.24 0.01 -19.96
N SER A 48 0.32 0.47 -20.80
CA SER A 48 0.59 1.41 -21.89
C SER A 48 1.11 2.74 -21.33
N ASN A 49 2.23 3.22 -21.88
CA ASN A 49 2.94 4.45 -21.52
C ASN A 49 1.98 5.63 -21.33
N ASN A 50 1.78 6.12 -20.10
CA ASN A 50 1.66 7.56 -19.80
C ASN A 50 1.47 7.84 -18.29
N VAL A 51 2.24 8.85 -17.83
CA VAL A 51 1.99 9.78 -16.71
C VAL A 51 2.32 9.28 -15.28
N ARG A 52 3.35 9.95 -14.69
CA ARG A 52 3.76 9.99 -13.28
C ARG A 52 3.74 8.66 -12.53
N ASP A 53 4.85 7.94 -12.68
CA ASP A 53 4.91 6.54 -12.35
C ASP A 53 5.46 6.21 -10.95
N THR A 54 6.15 7.16 -10.32
CA THR A 54 6.93 6.90 -9.10
C THR A 54 6.06 6.43 -7.93
N GLY A 55 4.95 7.11 -7.64
CA GLY A 55 4.04 6.69 -6.56
C GLY A 55 3.45 5.29 -6.78
N ARG A 56 3.09 4.94 -8.03
CA ARG A 56 2.58 3.60 -8.36
C ARG A 56 3.66 2.53 -8.33
N LEU A 57 4.89 2.87 -8.71
CA LEU A 57 6.04 1.97 -8.60
C LEU A 57 6.36 1.71 -7.12
N LEU A 58 6.34 2.75 -6.30
CA LEU A 58 6.51 2.64 -4.86
C LEU A 58 5.41 1.78 -4.24
N GLU A 59 4.14 2.00 -4.60
CA GLU A 59 3.00 1.18 -4.17
C GLU A 59 3.26 -0.30 -4.49
N ASN A 60 3.74 -0.61 -5.70
CA ASN A 60 4.06 -1.99 -6.09
C ASN A 60 5.25 -2.59 -5.29
N VAL A 61 6.30 -1.81 -5.05
CA VAL A 61 7.45 -2.23 -4.24
C VAL A 61 7.02 -2.52 -2.80
N VAL A 62 6.26 -1.60 -2.20
CA VAL A 62 5.71 -1.76 -0.84
C VAL A 62 4.79 -2.97 -0.77
N PHE A 63 3.94 -3.19 -1.78
CA PHE A 63 3.10 -4.39 -1.84
C PHE A 63 3.93 -5.68 -1.79
N LEU A 64 4.95 -5.82 -2.64
CA LEU A 64 5.79 -7.01 -2.68
C LEU A 64 6.52 -7.23 -1.35
N GLU A 65 7.00 -6.14 -0.74
CA GLU A 65 7.68 -6.23 0.55
C GLU A 65 6.72 -6.59 1.69
N LEU A 66 5.49 -6.07 1.69
CA LEU A 66 4.46 -6.46 2.64
C LEU A 66 4.06 -7.92 2.46
N MET A 67 3.95 -8.41 1.23
CA MET A 67 3.72 -9.83 0.96
C MET A 67 4.83 -10.71 1.57
N ARG A 68 6.08 -10.26 1.46
CA ARG A 68 7.24 -10.96 2.03
C ARG A 68 7.25 -10.94 3.56
N ARG A 69 6.89 -9.81 4.19
CA ARG A 69 6.94 -9.61 5.65
C ARG A 69 5.73 -10.14 6.40
N GLU A 70 4.53 -9.90 5.87
CA GLU A 70 3.26 -10.04 6.60
C GLU A 70 2.34 -11.10 5.96
N GLY A 71 2.67 -11.64 4.78
CA GLY A 71 1.86 -12.63 4.08
C GLY A 71 0.73 -11.97 3.27
N ASP A 72 -0.52 -12.18 3.64
CA ASP A 72 -1.65 -11.66 2.86
C ASP A 72 -1.77 -10.13 2.94
N VAL A 73 -1.80 -9.48 1.77
CA VAL A 73 -1.97 -8.03 1.62
C VAL A 73 -3.29 -7.71 0.91
N TYR A 74 -4.09 -6.85 1.53
CA TYR A 74 -5.42 -6.45 1.06
C TYR A 74 -5.48 -4.95 0.79
N VAL A 75 -6.34 -4.52 -0.13
CA VAL A 75 -6.66 -3.09 -0.32
C VAL A 75 -7.81 -2.71 0.62
N GLY A 76 -7.59 -1.76 1.51
CA GLY A 76 -8.56 -1.39 2.55
C GLY A 76 -9.67 -0.46 2.01
N GLN A 77 -10.90 -0.69 2.44
CA GLN A 77 -12.02 0.23 2.26
C GLN A 77 -12.47 0.75 3.62
N SER A 78 -12.29 2.05 3.84
CA SER A 78 -12.71 2.77 5.04
C SER A 78 -13.81 3.78 4.70
N SER A 79 -14.43 4.39 5.71
CA SER A 79 -15.36 5.51 5.49
C SER A 79 -14.68 6.79 4.99
N GLY A 80 -13.36 6.92 5.18
CA GLY A 80 -12.56 8.03 4.70
C GLY A 80 -11.99 7.83 3.29
N GLY A 81 -12.23 6.66 2.67
CA GLY A 81 -11.70 6.30 1.37
C GLY A 81 -10.93 4.99 1.38
N GLU A 82 -10.21 4.74 0.29
CA GLU A 82 -9.35 3.59 0.13
C GLU A 82 -8.07 3.77 0.96
N ILE A 83 -7.64 2.70 1.63
CA ILE A 83 -6.31 2.59 2.24
C ILE A 83 -5.53 1.64 1.34
N ASP A 84 -4.32 2.03 0.95
CA ASP A 84 -3.56 1.26 -0.05
C ASP A 84 -3.39 -0.19 0.39
N PHE A 85 -2.94 -0.41 1.63
CA PHE A 85 -2.72 -1.76 2.16
C PHE A 85 -3.20 -1.97 3.59
N VAL A 86 -3.77 -3.16 3.80
CA VAL A 86 -4.12 -3.76 5.08
C VAL A 86 -3.50 -5.14 5.12
N THR A 87 -2.80 -5.46 6.20
CA THR A 87 -2.23 -6.80 6.42
C THR A 87 -2.75 -7.38 7.73
N ASN A 88 -2.74 -8.70 7.85
CA ASN A 88 -3.05 -9.41 9.10
C ASN A 88 -1.95 -10.46 9.36
N GLY A 89 -0.70 -10.01 9.42
CA GLY A 89 0.44 -10.89 9.66
C GLY A 89 0.60 -11.32 11.11
N PRO A 90 1.75 -11.93 11.48
CA PRO A 90 1.97 -12.50 12.81
C PRO A 90 1.86 -11.49 13.96
N GLY A 91 2.18 -10.22 13.69
CA GLY A 91 2.07 -9.11 14.64
C GLY A 91 0.67 -8.53 14.78
N GLY A 92 -0.34 -9.12 14.13
CA GLY A 92 -1.69 -8.61 14.06
C GLY A 92 -1.90 -7.66 12.89
N ARG A 93 -3.04 -6.96 12.90
CA ARG A 93 -3.43 -6.08 11.80
C ARG A 93 -2.56 -4.83 11.72
N ARG A 94 -2.24 -4.39 10.50
CA ARG A 94 -1.54 -3.13 10.23
C ARG A 94 -2.12 -2.44 9.00
N TYR A 95 -2.03 -1.12 8.97
CA TYR A 95 -2.49 -0.27 7.87
C TYR A 95 -1.34 0.53 7.29
N TYR A 96 -1.30 0.62 5.97
CA TYR A 96 -0.27 1.35 5.23
C TYR A 96 -0.89 2.21 4.15
N GLN A 97 -0.44 3.46 4.10
CA GLN A 97 -0.69 4.40 3.01
C GLN A 97 0.65 4.73 2.35
N VAL A 98 0.67 4.88 1.03
CA VAL A 98 1.89 5.11 0.25
C VAL A 98 1.73 6.37 -0.59
N SER A 99 2.70 7.28 -0.50
CA SER A 99 2.73 8.47 -1.36
C SER A 99 4.14 8.73 -1.88
N GLU A 100 4.27 9.36 -3.05
CA GLU A 100 5.57 9.83 -3.52
C GLU A 100 6.10 10.94 -2.60
N SER A 101 5.26 11.93 -2.29
CA SER A 101 5.58 13.05 -1.40
C SER A 101 4.33 13.57 -0.71
N VAL A 102 4.48 14.11 0.49
CA VAL A 102 3.39 14.77 1.25
C VAL A 102 3.77 16.19 1.72
N HIS A 103 4.73 16.84 1.06
CA HIS A 103 5.10 18.24 1.35
C HIS A 103 3.96 19.23 1.15
N ASP A 104 3.06 18.93 0.22
CA ASP A 104 1.81 19.67 0.07
C ASP A 104 0.81 19.24 1.16
N SER A 105 0.34 20.18 1.98
CA SER A 105 -0.56 19.91 3.09
C SER A 105 -1.90 19.32 2.64
N ALA A 106 -2.40 19.71 1.47
CA ALA A 106 -3.62 19.11 0.92
C ALA A 106 -3.42 17.63 0.55
N THR A 107 -2.24 17.29 0.02
CA THR A 107 -1.85 15.90 -0.24
C THR A 107 -1.72 15.13 1.06
N LEU A 108 -1.02 15.66 2.07
CA LEU A 108 -0.88 15.04 3.38
C LEU A 108 -2.24 14.74 4.03
N ASP A 109 -3.13 15.73 4.09
CA ASP A 109 -4.44 15.55 4.71
C ASP A 109 -5.28 14.51 3.98
N ARG A 110 -5.18 14.45 2.66
CA ARG A 110 -5.85 13.42 1.84
C ARG A 110 -5.31 12.02 2.18
N GLU A 111 -4.00 11.83 2.21
CA GLU A 111 -3.39 10.53 2.54
C GLU A 111 -3.70 10.09 3.98
N LEU A 112 -3.73 11.02 4.94
CA LEU A 112 -4.04 10.71 6.33
C LEU A 112 -5.54 10.46 6.57
N SER A 113 -6.44 11.00 5.74
CA SER A 113 -7.89 10.94 5.96
C SER A 113 -8.44 9.52 6.06
N SER A 114 -7.98 8.61 5.19
CA SER A 114 -8.40 7.21 5.16
C SER A 114 -7.92 6.46 6.40
N LEU A 115 -6.68 6.70 6.85
CA LEU A 115 -6.11 6.13 8.07
C LEU A 115 -6.79 6.65 9.34
N ARG A 116 -7.06 7.97 9.41
CA ARG A 116 -7.76 8.62 10.54
C ARG A 116 -9.21 8.11 10.70
N ALA A 117 -9.85 7.73 9.60
CA ALA A 117 -11.20 7.18 9.62
C ALA A 117 -11.28 5.79 10.30
N VAL A 118 -10.16 5.08 10.42
CA VAL A 118 -10.09 3.78 11.08
C VAL A 118 -9.95 3.96 12.59
N ARG A 119 -11.09 3.80 13.29
CA ARG A 119 -11.21 3.94 14.75
C ARG A 119 -10.80 2.68 15.52
N ASP A 120 -9.59 2.20 15.29
CA ASP A 120 -8.96 1.16 16.09
C ASP A 120 -7.53 1.57 16.48
N ASN A 121 -6.90 0.74 17.32
CA ASN A 121 -5.56 1.00 17.84
C ASN A 121 -4.47 0.19 17.14
N TYR A 122 -4.74 -0.38 15.96
CA TYR A 122 -3.71 -1.09 15.21
C TYR A 122 -2.74 -0.09 14.56
N PRO A 123 -1.46 -0.49 14.36
CA PRO A 123 -0.44 0.37 13.77
C PRO A 123 -0.84 0.90 12.39
N LYS A 124 -0.60 2.20 12.19
CA LYS A 124 -0.87 2.93 10.94
C LYS A 124 0.42 3.59 10.49
N THR A 125 0.80 3.37 9.23
CA THR A 125 2.07 3.87 8.67
C THR A 125 1.81 4.58 7.35
N LEU A 126 2.39 5.77 7.18
CA LEU A 126 2.47 6.48 5.91
C LEU A 126 3.90 6.35 5.38
N ILE A 127 4.08 5.73 4.22
CA ILE A 127 5.39 5.50 3.59
C ILE A 127 5.57 6.51 2.46
N THR A 128 6.61 7.35 2.51
CA THR A 128 6.87 8.36 1.48
C THR A 128 8.32 8.34 0.97
N LEU A 129 8.58 8.99 -0.16
CA LEU A 129 9.96 9.24 -0.65
C LEU A 129 10.55 10.54 -0.10
N ASP A 130 9.86 11.19 0.84
CA ASP A 130 10.41 12.36 1.54
C ASP A 130 11.49 11.86 2.52
N ASP A 131 12.75 12.16 2.23
CA ASP A 131 13.91 11.81 3.07
C ASP A 131 14.00 12.78 4.26
N GLU A 132 13.04 12.65 5.15
CA GLU A 132 12.92 13.44 6.37
C GLU A 132 12.92 12.53 7.60
N ARG A 133 13.15 13.12 8.78
CA ARG A 133 13.07 12.38 10.03
C ARG A 133 11.66 11.80 10.19
N PRO A 134 11.53 10.56 10.70
CA PRO A 134 10.22 9.98 10.97
C PRO A 134 9.36 10.94 11.80
N TYR A 135 8.16 11.19 11.32
CA TYR A 135 7.20 12.11 11.95
C TYR A 135 5.94 11.35 12.32
N SER A 136 5.25 11.78 13.38
CA SER A 136 4.00 11.15 13.84
C SER A 136 2.83 12.11 13.70
N HIS A 137 1.80 11.68 12.99
CA HIS A 137 0.53 12.41 12.81
C HIS A 137 -0.55 11.70 13.62
N GLU A 138 -0.84 12.16 14.83
CA GLU A 138 -1.91 11.58 15.67
C GLU A 138 -1.76 10.05 15.88
N GLY A 139 -0.52 9.55 15.95
CA GLY A 139 -0.21 8.12 16.09
C GLY A 139 -0.04 7.37 14.76
N ILE A 140 -0.21 8.04 13.62
CA ILE A 140 0.17 7.53 12.29
C ILE A 140 1.65 7.84 12.07
N ARG A 141 2.48 6.80 11.87
CA ARG A 141 3.92 6.98 11.67
C ARG A 141 4.25 7.25 10.21
N GLN A 142 4.77 8.43 9.89
CA GLN A 142 5.36 8.73 8.58
C GLN A 142 6.82 8.27 8.55
N VAL A 143 7.21 7.56 7.50
CA VAL A 143 8.55 6.96 7.34
C VAL A 143 9.07 7.15 5.92
N TYR A 144 10.38 7.34 5.81
CA TYR A 144 11.06 7.29 4.52
C TYR A 144 11.09 5.85 3.99
N ALA A 145 10.71 5.67 2.72
CA ALA A 145 10.54 4.36 2.11
C ALA A 145 11.84 3.54 2.10
N LEU A 146 12.99 4.16 1.84
CA LEU A 146 14.26 3.43 1.79
C LEU A 146 14.65 2.90 3.17
N ASP A 147 14.53 3.72 4.21
CA ASP A 147 14.77 3.30 5.59
C ASP A 147 13.86 2.14 6.00
N TRP A 148 12.58 2.21 5.62
CA TRP A 148 11.60 1.15 5.88
C TRP A 148 11.93 -0.15 5.14
N LEU A 149 12.36 -0.06 3.88
CA LEU A 149 12.81 -1.22 3.08
C LEU A 149 14.05 -1.87 3.68
N LEU A 150 14.99 -1.08 4.20
CA LEU A 150 16.24 -1.55 4.80
C LEU A 150 16.10 -1.98 6.27
N ASN A 151 14.93 -1.80 6.89
CA ASN A 151 14.67 -2.00 8.33
C ASN A 151 15.55 -1.11 9.24
N GLU A 152 15.95 0.07 8.75
CA GLU A 152 16.74 1.04 9.51
C GLU A 152 15.87 2.01 10.32
N ASP A 153 14.58 2.01 10.02
CA ASP A 153 13.54 2.76 10.70
C ASP A 153 13.33 2.36 12.17
N HIS A 154 13.81 1.16 12.57
CA HIS A 154 13.88 0.70 13.95
C HIS A 154 15.13 1.21 14.71
N LYS A 155 16.17 1.64 13.99
CA LYS A 155 17.45 2.09 14.58
C LYS A 155 17.49 3.60 14.84
N LYS A 156 16.61 4.37 14.19
CA LYS A 156 16.54 5.84 14.28
C LYS A 156 15.48 6.34 15.28
N GLN A 157 14.88 5.45 16.08
CA GLN A 157 13.94 5.81 17.17
C GLN A 157 14.66 6.17 18.46
#